data_AF-A0A1U7XFC8-F1
#
_entry.id   AF-A0A1U7XFC8-F1
#
_cell.length_a   1.000
_cell.length_b   1.000
_cell.length_c   1.000
_cell.angle_alpha   90.00
_cell.angle_beta   90.00
_cell.angle_gamma   90.00
#
_symmetry.space_group_name_H-M   'P 1'
#
loop_
_entity.id
_entity.type
_entity.pdbx_description
1 polymer ?
#
loop_
_entity_poly.entity_id
_entity_poly.type
_entity_poly.pdbx_seq_one_letter_code
_entity_poly.pdbx_strand_id
1 'polypeptide(L)'
;SPVHSPDNNIDIDIYRGIGNVNGRKTATRVSEEGPTTDTEARDWNWGSQRNGVKVWLNQLGLGRYASLFEIHEVDEEVLPMLTLDDLKDMGISAVGSRRKMYCSIQNLNKGFS
;
A
#
# COMPACT_ATOMS: atom_id res chain seq x y z
N SER A 1 -35.38 -12.00 -25.43
CA SER A 1 -34.00 -11.72 -24.98
C SER A 1 -33.97 -10.37 -24.30
N PRO A 2 -33.73 -10.28 -22.98
CA PRO A 2 -33.44 -9.02 -22.32
C PRO A 2 -31.93 -8.86 -22.12
N VAL A 3 -31.47 -7.65 -22.42
CA VAL A 3 -30.08 -7.20 -22.40
C VAL A 3 -29.53 -7.09 -20.98
N HIS A 4 -28.29 -7.56 -20.82
CA HIS A 4 -27.54 -7.48 -19.58
C HIS A 4 -27.01 -6.05 -19.41
N SER A 5 -27.47 -5.34 -18.39
CA SER A 5 -26.72 -4.25 -17.76
C SER A 5 -26.65 -4.57 -16.29
N PRO A 6 -25.48 -4.92 -15.74
CA PRO A 6 -25.30 -4.78 -14.31
C PRO A 6 -24.92 -3.33 -14.02
N ASP A 7 -25.73 -2.70 -13.18
CA ASP A 7 -25.45 -1.46 -12.49
C ASP A 7 -24.00 -1.42 -12.00
N ASN A 8 -23.26 -0.41 -12.49
CA ASN A 8 -21.94 -0.07 -12.02
C ASN A 8 -22.07 0.68 -10.68
N ASN A 9 -22.60 0.00 -9.67
CA ASN A 9 -22.54 0.47 -8.30
C ASN A 9 -21.14 0.15 -7.78
N ILE A 10 -20.18 1.05 -8.03
CA ILE A 10 -18.87 1.02 -7.40
C ILE A 10 -19.11 1.38 -5.94
N ASP A 11 -19.41 0.36 -5.18
CA ASP A 11 -19.50 0.35 -3.74
C ASP A 11 -18.15 0.80 -3.16
N ILE A 12 -18.08 2.06 -2.74
CA ILE A 12 -16.93 2.66 -2.06
C ILE A 12 -16.97 2.21 -0.59
N ASP A 13 -16.89 0.89 -0.35
CA ASP A 13 -16.73 0.31 1.00
C ASP A 13 -15.37 -0.39 1.19
N ILE A 14 -14.41 -0.19 0.29
CA ILE A 14 -13.04 -0.73 0.43
C ILE A 14 -12.12 0.21 1.25
N TYR A 15 -12.67 0.95 2.21
CA TYR A 15 -11.89 1.83 3.10
C TYR A 15 -12.05 1.52 4.60
N ARG A 16 -12.47 0.30 4.97
CA ARG A 16 -12.38 -0.15 6.37
C ARG A 16 -12.19 -1.65 6.50
N GLY A 17 -10.92 -2.09 6.60
CA GLY A 17 -10.58 -3.41 7.14
C GLY A 17 -9.72 -4.28 6.23
N ILE A 18 -8.43 -3.99 6.14
CA ILE A 18 -7.45 -5.02 5.79
C ILE A 18 -7.07 -5.74 7.08
N GLY A 19 -7.97 -6.61 7.55
CA GLY A 19 -7.64 -7.68 8.48
C GLY A 19 -7.05 -8.83 7.65
N ASN A 20 -5.74 -9.02 7.71
CA ASN A 20 -5.09 -10.10 6.98
C ASN A 20 -5.17 -11.40 7.79
N VAL A 21 -6.14 -12.25 7.45
CA VAL A 21 -6.31 -13.59 8.01
C VAL A 21 -5.29 -14.55 7.41
N ASN A 22 -4.06 -14.54 7.92
CA ASN A 22 -3.10 -15.60 7.61
C ASN A 22 -3.31 -16.79 8.56
N GLY A 23 -4.30 -17.59 8.20
CA GLY A 23 -4.52 -18.90 8.79
C GLY A 23 -3.40 -19.88 8.42
N ARG A 24 -2.78 -20.42 9.48
CA ARG A 24 -2.19 -21.77 9.61
C ARG A 24 -0.79 -22.00 9.00
N LYS A 25 0.17 -22.21 9.90
CA LYS A 25 0.69 -23.57 10.15
C LYS A 25 1.46 -23.73 11.48
N THR A 26 0.92 -24.66 12.26
CA THR A 26 1.56 -25.64 13.17
C THR A 26 2.35 -25.16 14.39
N ALA A 27 1.77 -25.47 15.55
CA ALA A 27 2.39 -25.43 16.87
C ALA A 27 3.62 -26.35 16.99
N THR A 28 4.67 -25.84 17.63
CA THR A 28 5.52 -26.65 18.51
C THR A 28 5.67 -25.89 19.83
N ARG A 29 5.54 -26.61 20.94
CA ARG A 29 5.53 -26.12 22.33
C ARG A 29 7.01 -26.02 22.79
N VAL A 30 7.47 -25.14 23.69
CA VAL A 30 7.15 -24.98 25.12
C VAL A 30 7.90 -23.76 25.72
N SER A 31 7.29 -23.13 26.75
CA SER A 31 7.81 -22.31 27.88
C SER A 31 8.84 -21.18 27.68
N GLU A 32 8.87 -20.08 28.42
CA GLU A 32 7.99 -19.29 29.31
C GLU A 32 8.91 -18.14 29.77
N GLU A 33 8.74 -16.89 29.31
CA GLU A 33 9.16 -15.66 30.03
C GLU A 33 9.12 -14.40 29.15
N GLY A 34 8.42 -13.38 29.65
CA GLY A 34 8.39 -12.01 29.13
C GLY A 34 6.98 -11.62 28.68
N PRO A 35 6.44 -10.46 29.12
CA PRO A 35 5.17 -9.97 28.60
C PRO A 35 5.32 -9.86 27.09
N THR A 36 4.42 -10.50 26.35
CA THR A 36 4.31 -10.23 24.92
C THR A 36 4.17 -8.73 24.82
N THR A 37 5.17 -8.10 24.24
CA THR A 37 5.04 -6.75 23.78
C THR A 37 4.03 -6.82 22.63
N ASP A 38 2.75 -6.89 23.02
CA ASP A 38 1.64 -6.11 22.50
C ASP A 38 2.01 -4.61 22.65
N THR A 39 3.20 -4.26 22.21
CA THR A 39 3.71 -2.93 22.08
C THR A 39 3.19 -2.48 20.74
N GLU A 40 2.01 -1.88 20.84
CA GLU A 40 1.67 -0.72 20.03
C GLU A 40 1.13 -1.11 18.65
N ALA A 41 -0.10 -1.60 18.72
CA ALA A 41 -1.11 -1.21 17.76
C ALA A 41 -0.93 0.26 17.33
N ARG A 42 -0.61 0.45 16.04
CA ARG A 42 -0.98 1.62 15.24
C ARG A 42 -0.27 2.94 15.51
N ASP A 43 0.95 2.93 16.02
CA ASP A 43 1.86 4.04 15.72
C ASP A 43 2.35 3.87 14.28
N TRP A 44 1.48 4.28 13.35
CA TRP A 44 1.85 4.55 11.97
C TRP A 44 2.88 5.67 12.02
N ASN A 45 4.13 5.30 12.24
CA ASN A 45 5.31 6.14 12.12
C ASN A 45 5.57 6.49 10.65
N TRP A 46 4.51 6.92 9.95
CA TRP A 46 4.53 7.59 8.65
C TRP A 46 5.30 8.91 8.76
N GLY A 47 5.41 9.47 9.97
CA GLY A 47 6.17 10.68 10.27
C GLY A 47 7.68 10.48 10.45
N SER A 48 8.20 9.25 10.44
CA SER A 48 9.65 9.06 10.36
C SER A 48 10.02 8.88 8.90
N GLN A 49 10.74 9.86 8.38
CA GLN A 49 11.35 9.95 7.04
C GLN A 49 12.38 8.83 6.77
N ARG A 50 12.00 7.57 7.02
CA ARG A 50 12.88 6.40 7.08
C ARG A 50 12.27 5.14 6.48
N ASN A 51 10.99 5.15 6.15
CA ASN A 51 10.32 4.03 5.54
C ASN A 51 10.32 4.22 4.02
N GLY A 52 11.49 4.03 3.40
CA GLY A 52 11.70 4.28 1.98
C GLY A 52 10.70 3.61 1.04
N VAL A 53 10.73 4.03 -0.22
CA VAL A 53 9.69 3.77 -1.24
C VAL A 53 9.19 2.32 -1.28
N LYS A 54 10.08 1.34 -1.13
CA LYS A 54 9.73 -0.10 -1.05
C LYS A 54 8.80 -0.43 0.11
N VAL A 55 9.03 0.13 1.29
CA VAL A 55 8.19 -0.09 2.49
C VAL A 55 6.80 0.53 2.27
N TRP A 56 6.74 1.76 1.74
CA TRP A 56 5.47 2.40 1.37
C TRP A 56 4.67 1.55 0.38
N LEU A 57 5.31 1.05 -0.69
CA LEU A 57 4.67 0.17 -1.66
C LEU A 57 4.14 -1.12 -1.03
N ASN A 58 4.89 -1.73 -0.10
CA ASN A 58 4.45 -2.93 0.61
C ASN A 58 3.20 -2.67 1.46
N GLN A 59 3.12 -1.53 2.14
CA GLN A 59 1.93 -1.15 2.93
C GLN A 59 0.68 -0.98 2.06
N LEU A 60 0.86 -0.55 0.80
CA LEU A 60 -0.24 -0.47 -0.17
C LEU A 60 -0.61 -1.83 -0.79
N GLY A 61 0.12 -2.90 -0.49
CA GLY A 61 0.01 -4.18 -1.21
C GLY A 61 0.53 -4.11 -2.66
N LEU A 62 1.33 -3.10 -2.96
CA LEU A 62 1.92 -2.81 -4.27
C LEU A 62 3.43 -3.09 -4.31
N GLY A 63 3.96 -3.83 -3.32
CA GLY A 63 5.38 -4.14 -3.19
C GLY A 63 6.03 -4.78 -4.43
N ARG A 64 5.24 -5.46 -5.27
CA ARG A 64 5.68 -6.02 -6.56
C ARG A 64 6.25 -4.98 -7.54
N TYR A 65 5.94 -3.69 -7.35
CA TYR A 65 6.42 -2.61 -8.19
C TYR A 65 7.71 -1.96 -7.66
N ALA A 66 8.24 -2.40 -6.49
CA ALA A 66 9.40 -1.75 -5.85
C ALA A 66 10.63 -1.71 -6.76
N SER A 67 10.89 -2.77 -7.53
CA SER A 67 12.02 -2.79 -8.47
C SER A 67 11.87 -1.78 -9.60
N LEU A 68 10.64 -1.43 -10.01
CA LEU A 68 10.46 -0.37 -11.02
C LEU A 68 10.85 0.99 -10.44
N PHE A 69 10.46 1.29 -9.21
CA PHE A 69 10.85 2.53 -8.54
C PHE A 69 12.37 2.64 -8.37
N GLU A 70 13.04 1.53 -8.06
CA GLU A 70 14.50 1.47 -7.97
C GLU A 70 15.17 1.67 -9.35
N ILE A 71 14.69 1.00 -10.40
CA ILE A 71 15.21 1.14 -11.78
C ILE A 71 15.05 2.57 -12.31
N HIS A 72 13.94 3.21 -11.97
CA HIS A 72 13.63 4.59 -12.36
C HIS A 72 14.19 5.63 -11.36
N GLU A 73 15.01 5.21 -10.41
CA GLU A 73 15.68 6.08 -9.42
C GLU A 73 14.71 6.99 -8.64
N VAL A 74 13.51 6.49 -8.35
CA VAL A 74 12.52 7.23 -7.57
C VAL A 74 12.79 7.02 -6.08
N ASP A 75 13.18 8.09 -5.41
CA ASP A 75 13.38 8.18 -3.98
C ASP A 75 12.18 8.83 -3.25
N GLU A 76 12.35 9.06 -1.94
CA GLU A 76 11.31 9.67 -1.09
C GLU A 76 11.02 11.13 -1.44
N GLU A 77 11.96 11.83 -2.08
CA GLU A 77 11.83 13.24 -2.45
C GLU A 77 11.10 13.39 -3.79
N VAL A 78 11.36 12.46 -4.72
CA VAL A 78 10.73 12.41 -6.05
C VAL A 78 9.34 11.77 -5.99
N LEU A 79 9.12 10.80 -5.09
CA LEU A 79 7.86 10.07 -4.98
C LEU A 79 6.60 10.98 -4.89
N PRO A 80 6.58 12.07 -4.09
CA PRO A 80 5.46 13.02 -4.02
C PRO A 80 5.21 13.79 -5.32
N MET A 81 6.18 13.85 -6.23
CA MET A 81 6.12 14.61 -7.48
C MET A 81 5.55 13.79 -8.65
N LEU A 82 5.42 12.47 -8.51
CA LEU A 82 5.00 11.59 -9.60
C LEU A 82 3.54 11.81 -10.00
N THR A 83 3.32 11.91 -11.32
CA THR A 83 2.00 12.00 -11.95
C THR A 83 1.48 10.63 -12.41
N LEU A 84 0.21 10.59 -12.84
CA LEU A 84 -0.38 9.38 -13.44
C LEU A 84 0.33 8.97 -14.74
N ASP A 85 0.91 9.91 -15.47
CA ASP A 85 1.62 9.63 -16.71
C ASP A 85 3.01 9.10 -16.40
N ASP A 86 3.72 9.66 -15.42
CA ASP A 86 5.03 9.13 -14.98
C ASP A 86 4.91 7.68 -14.51
N LEU A 87 3.89 7.35 -13.69
CA LEU A 87 3.64 5.97 -13.26
C LEU A 87 3.36 5.03 -14.43
N LYS A 88 2.73 5.53 -15.50
CA LYS A 88 2.46 4.73 -16.71
C LYS A 88 3.74 4.47 -17.48
N ASP A 89 4.57 5.51 -17.63
CA ASP A 89 5.82 5.47 -18.37
C ASP A 89 6.88 4.62 -17.66
N MET A 90 6.80 4.52 -16.33
CA MET A 90 7.54 3.54 -15.52
C MET A 90 7.10 2.08 -15.71
N GLY A 91 6.04 1.82 -16.48
CA GLY A 91 5.56 0.47 -16.78
C GLY A 91 4.41 -0.03 -15.91
N ILE A 92 3.79 0.81 -15.09
CA ILE A 92 2.60 0.43 -14.29
C ILE A 92 1.34 0.53 -15.16
N SER A 93 1.16 -0.45 -16.05
CA SER A 93 0.05 -0.49 -17.01
C SER A 93 -1.31 -0.79 -16.38
N ALA A 94 -1.33 -1.53 -15.26
CA ALA A 94 -2.54 -1.88 -14.55
C ALA A 94 -3.24 -0.63 -13.97
N VAL A 95 -4.36 -0.24 -14.57
CA VAL A 95 -5.09 0.99 -14.25
C VAL A 95 -5.46 1.08 -12.76
N GLY A 96 -5.88 -0.04 -12.15
CA GLY A 96 -6.22 -0.09 -10.72
C GLY A 96 -5.03 0.18 -9.80
N SER A 97 -3.88 -0.48 -10.06
CA SER A 97 -2.65 -0.25 -9.29
C SER A 97 -2.17 1.20 -9.42
N ARG A 98 -2.16 1.73 -10.64
CA ARG A 98 -1.72 3.10 -10.93
C ARG A 98 -2.60 4.14 -10.25
N ARG A 99 -3.93 4.00 -10.33
CA ARG A 99 -4.88 4.90 -9.64
C ARG A 99 -4.73 4.82 -8.12
N LYS A 100 -4.59 3.62 -7.56
CA LYS A 100 -4.37 3.41 -6.13
C LYS A 100 -3.10 4.12 -5.66
N MET A 101 -2.00 3.92 -6.38
CA MET A 101 -0.70 4.51 -6.08
C MET A 101 -0.73 6.03 -6.15
N TYR A 102 -1.29 6.60 -7.21
CA TYR A 102 -1.44 8.04 -7.36
C TYR A 102 -2.28 8.64 -6.22
N CYS A 103 -3.41 8.04 -5.85
CA CYS A 103 -4.23 8.51 -4.73
C CYS A 103 -3.45 8.52 -3.40
N SER A 104 -2.63 7.49 -3.16
CA SER A 104 -1.74 7.45 -2.00
C SER A 104 -0.67 8.54 -2.04
N ILE A 105 -0.05 8.79 -3.20
CA ILE A 105 0.93 9.89 -3.40
C ILE A 105 0.31 11.24 -3.05
N GLN A 106 -0.92 11.51 -3.52
CA GLN A 106 -1.64 12.75 -3.23
C GLN A 106 -1.94 12.94 -1.73
N ASN A 107 -2.03 11.86 -0.95
CA ASN A 107 -2.20 11.95 0.51
C ASN A 107 -0.88 12.21 1.24
N LEU A 108 0.28 11.90 0.65
CA LEU A 108 1.58 12.25 1.21
C LEU A 108 1.75 13.77 1.25
N ASN A 109 1.31 14.44 0.18
CA ASN A 109 1.43 15.88 0.02
C ASN A 109 0.52 16.67 0.99
N LYS A 110 -0.58 16.07 1.46
CA LYS A 110 -1.51 16.70 2.42
C LYS A 110 -1.00 16.71 3.86
N GLY A 111 0.01 15.89 4.18
CA GLY A 111 0.64 15.86 5.51
C GLY A 111 1.68 16.96 5.75
N PHE A 112 1.95 17.81 4.75
CA PHE A 112 2.90 18.92 4.82
C PHE A 112 2.24 20.30 5.02
N SER A 113 0.93 20.37 5.30
CA SER A 113 0.19 21.61 5.55
C SER A 113 -0.30 21.74 6.99
#